data_AF-A0A536Y9F1-F1
#
_entry.id   AF-A0A536Y9F1-F1
#
_cell.length_a   1.000
_cell.length_b   1.000
_cell.length_c   1.000
_cell.angle_alpha   90.00
_cell.angle_beta   90.00
_cell.angle_gamma   90.00
#
_symmetry.space_group_name_H-M   'P 1'
#
loop_
_entity.id
_entity.type
_entity.pdbx_description
1 polymer ?
#
loop_
_entity_poly.entity_id
_entity_poly.type
_entity_poly.pdbx_seq_one_letter_code
_entity_poly.pdbx_strand_id
1 'polypeptide(L)'
;MLLLAERRIEEAIARGELDDLPGAGRPLELDDDRLVPEELRVAYRILKNAGYVPPEVDELREIGQLERLVRQGAADALAQTRAVRKLALLKTKIETAYYARAVARLGR
;
A
#
# COMPACT_ATOMS: atom_id res chain seq x y z
N MET A 1 13.00 19.87 1.73
CA MET A 1 13.71 18.90 0.86
C MET A 1 12.94 18.57 -0.42
N LEU A 2 11.60 18.46 -0.42
CA LEU A 2 10.78 18.20 -1.62
C LEU A 2 10.94 19.22 -2.78
N LEU A 3 11.10 20.52 -2.48
CA LEU A 3 11.20 21.56 -3.53
C LEU A 3 12.42 21.47 -4.44
N LEU A 4 13.54 20.89 -3.98
CA LEU A 4 14.74 20.79 -4.81
C LEU A 4 14.58 19.71 -5.90
N ALA A 5 13.91 18.61 -5.57
CA ALA A 5 13.63 17.56 -6.53
C ALA A 5 12.70 18.07 -7.63
N GLU A 6 11.62 18.76 -7.25
CA GLU A 6 10.65 19.36 -8.19
C GLU A 6 11.35 20.28 -9.20
N ARG A 7 12.13 21.26 -8.71
CA ARG A 7 12.85 22.21 -9.59
C ARG A 7 13.81 21.50 -10.54
N ARG A 8 14.51 20.46 -10.08
CA ARG A 8 15.47 19.72 -10.92
C ARG A 8 14.77 18.92 -12.00
N ILE A 9 13.59 18.37 -11.71
CA ILE A 9 12.75 17.69 -12.69
C ILE A 9 12.24 18.69 -13.74
N GLU A 10 11.71 19.84 -13.32
CA GLU A 10 11.22 20.89 -14.22
C GLU A 10 12.33 21.40 -15.16
N GLU A 11 13.53 21.65 -14.63
CA GLU A 11 14.68 22.06 -15.42
C GLU A 11 15.10 20.99 -16.46
N ALA A 12 15.07 19.72 -16.08
CA ALA A 12 15.39 18.61 -16.99
C ALA A 12 14.35 18.47 -18.11
N ILE A 13 13.06 18.63 -17.78
CA ILE A 13 11.97 18.70 -18.77
C ILE A 13 12.20 19.88 -19.72
N ALA A 14 12.50 21.07 -19.21
CA ALA A 14 12.73 22.27 -20.03
C ALA A 14 13.94 22.13 -20.98
N ARG A 15 14.93 21.32 -20.60
CA ARG A 15 16.10 21.01 -21.43
C ARG A 15 15.88 19.84 -22.40
N GLY A 16 14.71 19.19 -22.37
CA GLY A 16 14.42 18.00 -23.19
C GLY A 16 15.20 16.76 -22.76
N GLU A 17 15.80 16.75 -21.56
CA GLU A 17 16.62 15.63 -21.06
C GLU A 17 15.78 14.36 -20.78
N LEU A 18 14.46 14.50 -20.74
CA LEU A 18 13.51 13.40 -20.54
C LEU A 18 12.78 13.00 -21.84
N ASP A 19 13.15 13.58 -22.99
CA ASP A 19 12.64 13.18 -24.30
C ASP A 19 13.39 11.94 -24.82
N ASP A 20 12.69 11.08 -25.56
CA ASP A 20 13.23 9.86 -26.20
C ASP A 20 14.02 8.92 -25.27
N LEU A 21 13.62 8.86 -23.98
CA LEU A 21 14.23 7.94 -23.03
C LEU A 21 14.13 6.48 -23.51
N PRO A 22 15.11 5.62 -23.17
CA PRO A 22 15.01 4.20 -23.48
C PRO A 22 13.69 3.59 -22.97
N GLY A 23 12.85 3.15 -23.91
CA GLY A 23 11.52 2.61 -23.59
C GLY A 23 10.36 3.63 -23.67
N ALA A 24 10.61 4.88 -24.07
CA ALA A 24 9.58 5.88 -24.32
C ALA A 24 8.53 5.36 -25.32
N GLY A 25 7.26 5.55 -24.98
CA GLY A 25 6.12 5.08 -25.78
C GLY A 25 5.89 3.56 -25.77
N ARG A 26 6.74 2.77 -25.12
CA ARG A 26 6.52 1.32 -24.97
C ARG A 26 5.68 1.04 -23.72
N PRO A 27 4.90 -0.06 -23.70
CA PRO A 27 4.22 -0.51 -22.49
C PRO A 27 5.23 -0.69 -21.35
N LEU A 28 4.88 -0.21 -20.16
CA LEU A 28 5.69 -0.41 -18.96
C LEU A 28 5.70 -1.90 -18.59
N GLU A 29 6.88 -2.48 -18.42
CA GLU A 29 7.05 -3.78 -17.77
C GLU A 29 6.90 -3.62 -16.26
N LEU A 30 5.64 -3.72 -15.80
CA LEU A 30 5.29 -3.76 -14.39
C LEU A 30 5.50 -5.19 -13.88
N ASP A 31 6.76 -5.58 -13.67
CA ASP A 31 7.05 -6.81 -12.91
C ASP A 31 6.76 -6.53 -11.43
N ASP A 32 5.55 -6.89 -11.01
CA ASP A 32 5.00 -6.70 -9.65
C ASP A 32 5.91 -7.30 -8.55
N ASP A 33 6.81 -8.20 -8.92
CA ASP A 33 7.65 -8.96 -8.00
C ASP A 33 9.10 -8.44 -7.94
N ARG A 34 9.39 -7.25 -8.50
CA ARG A 34 10.75 -6.64 -8.48
C ARG A 34 11.32 -6.45 -7.07
N LEU A 35 10.45 -6.26 -6.08
CA LEU A 35 10.82 -6.13 -4.66
C LEU A 35 10.95 -7.49 -3.95
N VAL A 36 10.68 -8.59 -4.65
CA VAL A 36 10.76 -9.96 -4.15
C VAL A 36 12.03 -10.63 -4.73
N PRO A 37 12.88 -11.25 -3.88
CA PRO A 37 14.01 -12.06 -4.33
C PRO A 37 13.58 -13.11 -5.36
N GLU A 38 14.41 -13.36 -6.38
CA GLU A 38 14.06 -14.18 -7.55
C GLU A 38 13.56 -15.57 -7.15
N GLU A 39 14.20 -16.19 -6.16
CA GLU A 39 13.91 -17.52 -5.66
C GLU A 39 12.52 -17.59 -4.98
N LEU A 40 12.01 -16.45 -4.52
CA LEU A 40 10.73 -16.36 -3.81
C LEU A 40 9.58 -15.94 -4.73
N ARG A 41 9.84 -15.36 -5.91
CA ARG A 41 8.79 -14.82 -6.80
C ARG A 41 7.74 -15.84 -7.19
N VAL A 42 8.16 -17.07 -7.52
CA VAL A 42 7.24 -18.15 -7.90
C VAL A 42 6.28 -18.48 -6.76
N ALA A 43 6.80 -18.63 -5.54
CA ALA A 43 5.99 -18.92 -4.37
C ALA A 43 5.01 -17.78 -4.05
N TYR A 44 5.48 -16.53 -4.06
CA TYR A 44 4.63 -15.35 -3.82
C TYR A 44 3.54 -15.18 -4.88
N ARG A 45 3.87 -15.44 -6.15
CA ARG A 45 2.91 -15.36 -7.25
C ARG A 45 1.84 -16.45 -7.18
N ILE A 46 2.20 -17.68 -6.77
CA ILE A 46 1.23 -18.74 -6.51
C ILE A 46 0.26 -18.33 -5.39
N LEU A 47 0.79 -17.80 -4.27
CA LEU A 47 -0.04 -17.32 -3.17
C LEU A 47 -0.96 -16.16 -3.59
N LYS A 48 -0.41 -15.15 -4.26
CA LYS A 48 -1.17 -14.00 -4.78
C LYS A 48 -2.30 -14.44 -5.71
N ASN A 49 -2.01 -15.34 -6.66
CA ASN A 49 -3.00 -15.85 -7.61
C ASN A 49 -4.08 -16.72 -6.94
N ALA A 50 -3.72 -17.43 -5.87
CA ALA A 50 -4.67 -18.18 -5.04
C ALA A 50 -5.49 -17.29 -4.09
N GLY A 51 -5.29 -15.97 -4.12
CA GLY A 51 -5.99 -15.02 -3.25
C GLY A 51 -5.42 -14.92 -1.83
N TYR A 52 -4.32 -15.62 -1.53
CA TYR A 52 -3.64 -15.51 -0.25
C TYR A 52 -2.90 -14.18 -0.19
N VAL A 53 -3.30 -13.35 0.77
CA VAL A 53 -2.61 -12.11 1.09
C VAL A 53 -2.03 -12.21 2.51
N PRO A 54 -1.00 -11.41 2.83
CA PRO A 54 -0.54 -11.29 4.21
C PRO A 54 -1.69 -10.88 5.14
N PRO A 55 -1.71 -11.33 6.41
CA PRO A 55 -2.77 -11.00 7.37
C PRO A 55 -3.06 -9.50 7.48
N GLU A 56 -2.02 -8.67 7.37
CA GLU A 56 -2.14 -7.21 7.42
C GLU A 56 -2.95 -6.65 6.26
N VAL A 57 -2.86 -7.27 5.08
CA VAL A 57 -3.63 -6.85 3.90
C VAL A 57 -5.11 -7.18 4.08
N ASP A 58 -5.44 -8.32 4.71
CA ASP A 58 -6.82 -8.65 5.03
C ASP A 58 -7.40 -7.73 6.12
N GLU A 59 -6.62 -7.40 7.15
CA GLU A 59 -7.01 -6.40 8.16
C GLU A 59 -7.26 -5.02 7.53
N LEU A 60 -6.43 -4.59 6.57
CA LEU A 60 -6.62 -3.34 5.83
C LEU A 60 -7.89 -3.37 4.96
N ARG A 61 -8.18 -4.50 4.29
CA ARG A 61 -9.43 -4.67 3.54
C ARG A 61 -10.64 -4.56 4.45
N GLU A 62 -10.59 -5.18 5.63
CA GLU A 62 -11.65 -5.12 6.63
C GLU A 62 -11.86 -3.70 7.16
N ILE A 63 -10.79 -2.96 7.45
CA ILE A 63 -10.85 -1.54 7.79
C ILE A 63 -11.60 -0.76 6.71
N GLY A 64 -11.23 -0.94 5.44
CA GLY A 64 -11.89 -0.23 4.33
C GLY A 64 -13.37 -0.60 4.19
N GLN A 65 -13.75 -1.85 4.47
CA GLN A 65 -15.16 -2.26 4.50
C GLN A 65 -15.93 -1.60 5.65
N LEU A 66 -15.36 -1.59 6.86
CA LEU A 66 -15.96 -0.97 8.03
C LEU A 66 -16.10 0.54 7.87
N GLU A 67 -15.12 1.23 7.27
CA GLU A 67 -15.21 2.66 6.97
C GLU A 67 -16.35 2.98 6.01
N ARG A 68 -16.55 2.15 4.98
CA ARG A 68 -17.70 2.30 4.05
C ARG A 68 -19.02 2.10 4.77
N LEU A 69 -19.14 1.06 5.60
CA LEU A 69 -20.35 0.81 6.40
C LEU A 69 -20.65 1.97 7.35
N VAL A 70 -19.64 2.46 8.06
CA VAL A 70 -19.80 3.60 8.98
C VAL A 70 -20.21 4.86 8.22
N ARG A 71 -19.61 5.13 7.05
CA ARG A 71 -19.93 6.28 6.20
C ARG A 71 -21.34 6.20 5.62
N GLN A 72 -21.79 5.01 5.22
CA GLN A 72 -23.13 4.80 4.66
C GLN A 72 -24.23 4.93 5.73
N GLY A 73 -23.88 4.78 7.01
CA GLY A 73 -24.82 4.88 8.12
C GLY A 73 -25.75 3.67 8.17
N ALA A 74 -25.38 2.65 8.96
CA ALA A 74 -26.25 1.49 9.13
C ALA A 74 -27.58 1.90 9.79
N ALA A 75 -28.70 1.36 9.27
CA ALA A 75 -30.04 1.60 9.82
C ALA A 75 -30.18 1.09 11.27
N ASP A 76 -29.37 0.09 11.65
CA ASP A 76 -29.27 -0.42 13.01
C ASP A 76 -28.15 0.30 13.80
N ALA A 77 -28.53 1.05 14.83
CA ALA A 77 -27.63 1.75 15.72
C ALA A 77 -26.65 0.82 16.47
N LEU A 78 -27.06 -0.42 16.77
CA LEU A 78 -26.18 -1.41 17.41
C LEU A 78 -25.13 -1.92 16.43
N ALA A 79 -25.52 -2.22 15.19
CA ALA A 79 -24.58 -2.58 14.12
C ALA A 79 -23.59 -1.45 13.84
N GLN A 80 -24.06 -0.19 13.79
CA GLN A 80 -23.21 0.98 13.61
C GLN A 80 -22.19 1.11 14.74
N THR A 81 -22.63 1.00 16.00
CA THR A 81 -21.75 1.08 17.17
C THR A 81 -20.70 -0.03 17.18
N ARG A 82 -21.08 -1.26 16.80
CA ARG A 82 -20.14 -2.39 16.67
C ARG A 82 -19.12 -2.15 15.57
N ALA A 83 -19.54 -1.65 14.41
CA ALA A 83 -18.66 -1.35 13.29
C ALA A 83 -17.62 -0.29 13.67
N VAL A 84 -18.04 0.79 14.34
CA VAL A 84 -17.13 1.85 14.83
C VAL A 84 -16.12 1.31 15.85
N ARG A 85 -16.56 0.51 16.82
CA ARG A 85 -15.65 -0.09 17.82
C ARG A 85 -14.64 -1.04 17.19
N LYS A 86 -15.09 -1.88 16.25
CA LYS A 86 -14.21 -2.82 15.54
C LYS A 86 -13.20 -2.07 14.67
N LEU A 87 -13.64 -1.03 13.99
CA LEU A 87 -12.78 -0.17 13.18
C LEU A 87 -11.66 0.47 14.03
N ALA A 88 -12.01 1.02 15.20
CA ALA A 88 -11.03 1.60 16.12
C ALA A 88 -9.98 0.56 16.56
N LEU A 89 -10.43 -0.64 16.95
CA LEU A 89 -9.54 -1.73 17.37
C LEU A 89 -8.55 -2.13 16.26
N LEU A 90 -9.04 -2.33 15.03
CA LEU A 90 -8.19 -2.76 13.91
C LEU A 90 -7.16 -1.69 13.52
N LYS A 91 -7.56 -0.41 13.52
CA LYS A 91 -6.62 0.69 13.26
C LYS A 91 -5.48 0.72 14.28
N THR A 92 -5.81 0.63 15.58
CA THR A 92 -4.78 0.61 16.63
C THR A 92 -3.86 -0.60 16.50
N LYS A 93 -4.40 -1.80 16.22
CA LYS A 93 -3.58 -2.99 16.01
C LYS A 93 -2.56 -2.80 14.88
N ILE A 94 -2.99 -2.32 13.73
CA ILE A 94 -2.09 -2.11 12.58
C ILE A 94 -1.02 -1.07 12.91
N GLU A 95 -1.38 0.05 13.52
CA GLU A 95 -0.43 1.08 13.94
C GLU A 95 0.64 0.47 14.87
N THR A 96 0.24 -0.27 15.91
CA THR A 96 1.19 -0.89 16.84
C THR A 96 2.11 -1.92 16.16
N ALA A 97 1.59 -2.73 15.23
CA ALA A 97 2.38 -3.71 14.49
C ALA A 97 3.40 -3.02 13.56
N TYR A 98 3.00 -1.92 12.92
CA TYR A 98 3.88 -1.13 12.06
C TYR A 98 5.00 -0.45 12.86
N TYR A 99 4.66 0.16 14.00
CA TYR A 99 5.64 0.73 14.92
C TYR A 99 6.64 -0.31 15.42
N ALA A 100 6.17 -1.49 15.85
CA ALA A 100 7.05 -2.57 16.31
C ALA A 100 8.04 -3.03 15.23
N ARG A 101 7.58 -3.16 13.97
CA ARG A 101 8.43 -3.53 12.82
C ARG A 101 9.42 -2.44 12.43
N ALA A 102 9.00 -1.18 12.46
CA ALA A 102 9.88 -0.04 12.17
C ALA A 102 11.01 0.05 13.21
N VAL A 103 10.69 -0.08 14.49
CA VAL A 103 11.67 -0.10 15.59
C VAL A 103 12.64 -1.28 15.44
N ALA A 104 12.15 -2.48 15.13
CA ALA A 104 12.99 -3.67 14.91
C ALA A 104 13.92 -3.56 13.67
N ARG A 105 13.56 -2.72 12.69
CA ARG A 105 14.38 -2.47 11.49
C ARG A 105 15.41 -1.35 11.71
N LEU A 106 15.14 -0.39 12.59
CA LEU A 106 16.05 0.70 12.97
C LEU A 106 17.09 0.31 14.03
N GLY A 107 16.83 -0.76 14.79
CA GLY A 107 17.76 -1.32 15.77
C GLY A 107 18.79 -2.30 15.19
N ARG A 108 18.95 -2.35 13.87
CA ARG A 108 19.93 -3.19 13.16
C ARG A 108 20.88 -2.34 12.34
#